data_AF-A0A1V8U5Q4-F1
#
_entry.id   AF-A0A1V8U5Q4-F1
#
_cell.length_a   1.000
_cell.length_b   1.000
_cell.length_c   1.000
_cell.angle_alpha   90.00
_cell.angle_beta   90.00
_cell.angle_gamma   90.00
#
_symmetry.space_group_name_H-M   'P 1'
#
loop_
_entity.id
_entity.type
_entity.pdbx_description
1 polymer ?
#
loop_
_entity_poly.entity_id
_entity_poly.type
_entity_poly.pdbx_seq_one_letter_code
_entity_poly.pdbx_strand_id
1 'polypeptide(L)'
;MFQIKTRNGKHGTYDEDECDSYWKAGIGICRDRFTAKDYADYLDKHGFYHKKGLQKKRLFELTTRCQRGLPSYQKFSSDDLQVFADSRGLTALTTGTASKRRAGLETLLEESDEQRTFPRFTELPPEIRMQVYQHYFASLDLPYVLGGPQPPPRLLVSHQVYAEARSTFFTHTRFPIVMSTAAGRGPFGFGSSAIRH
;
A
#
# COMPACT_ATOMS: atom_id res chain seq x y z
N MET A 1 -4.74 -4.27 -18.75
CA MET A 1 -4.65 -2.81 -18.96
C MET A 1 -5.74 -2.17 -18.11
N PHE A 2 -5.43 -1.75 -16.89
CA PHE A 2 -6.40 -1.10 -16.01
C PHE A 2 -6.25 0.41 -16.16
N GLN A 3 -7.26 1.06 -16.73
CA GLN A 3 -7.33 2.51 -16.80
C GLN A 3 -7.91 3.04 -15.49
N ILE A 4 -7.05 3.65 -14.67
CA ILE A 4 -7.52 4.52 -13.60
C ILE A 4 -7.68 5.91 -14.23
N LYS A 5 -8.92 6.30 -14.53
CA LYS A 5 -9.21 7.65 -15.01
C LYS A 5 -9.11 8.62 -13.83
N THR A 6 -8.07 9.45 -13.82
CA THR A 6 -8.08 10.66 -12.98
C THR A 6 -9.03 11.68 -13.61
N ARG A 7 -9.77 12.39 -12.74
CA ARG A 7 -10.96 13.18 -13.08
C ARG A 7 -10.73 14.36 -14.03
N ASN A 8 -9.49 14.72 -14.35
CA ASN A 8 -9.22 15.97 -15.07
C ASN A 8 -8.95 15.83 -16.56
N GLY A 9 -9.01 14.64 -17.17
CA GLY A 9 -8.92 14.48 -18.63
C GLY A 9 -7.65 15.07 -19.28
N LYS A 10 -6.67 15.49 -18.46
CA LYS A 10 -5.34 15.89 -18.91
C LYS A 10 -4.50 14.62 -18.90
N HIS A 11 -3.81 14.36 -20.01
CA HIS A 11 -2.62 13.51 -19.99
C HIS A 11 -1.63 14.16 -19.00
N GLY A 12 -1.74 13.80 -17.73
CA GLY A 12 -0.81 14.20 -16.70
C GLY A 12 0.51 13.49 -17.00
N THR A 13 1.56 14.26 -17.20
CA THR A 13 2.90 13.81 -16.83
C THR A 13 2.81 13.21 -15.43
N TYR A 14 3.37 12.00 -15.25
CA TYR A 14 3.45 11.33 -13.95
C TYR A 14 3.86 12.36 -12.88
N ASP A 15 3.05 12.50 -11.83
CA ASP A 15 3.45 13.29 -10.66
C ASP A 15 4.69 12.57 -10.08
N GLU A 16 5.82 13.26 -9.94
CA GLU A 16 7.08 12.69 -9.39
C GLU A 16 6.84 11.97 -8.05
N ASP A 17 5.84 12.40 -7.30
CA ASP A 17 5.39 11.79 -6.05
C ASP A 17 4.83 10.35 -6.21
N GLU A 18 4.30 9.97 -7.38
CA GLU A 18 3.80 8.62 -7.67
C GLU A 18 4.97 7.64 -7.90
N CYS A 19 6.07 8.12 -8.51
CA CYS A 19 7.34 7.40 -8.61
C CYS A 19 7.99 7.16 -7.24
N ASP A 20 7.79 8.06 -6.27
CA ASP A 20 8.35 7.92 -4.91
C ASP A 20 7.44 7.16 -3.94
N SER A 21 6.26 6.71 -4.38
CA SER A 21 5.27 6.07 -3.52
C SER A 21 4.81 4.69 -3.94
N TYR A 22 5.25 4.15 -5.09
CA TYR A 22 4.87 2.80 -5.53
C TYR A 22 5.18 1.68 -4.53
N TRP A 23 6.20 1.87 -3.71
CA TRP A 23 6.63 0.90 -2.69
C TRP A 23 5.80 0.97 -1.41
N LYS A 24 4.97 2.02 -1.29
CA LYS A 24 4.06 2.25 -0.19
C LYS A 24 2.72 1.59 -0.57
N ALA A 25 2.37 0.50 0.11
CA ALA A 25 1.13 -0.23 -0.19
C ALA A 25 -0.13 0.53 0.28
N GLY A 26 -1.05 0.83 -0.65
CA GLY A 26 -2.45 1.19 -0.36
C GLY A 26 -2.85 2.66 -0.61
N ILE A 27 -4.16 2.93 -0.57
CA ILE A 27 -4.79 4.27 -0.58
C ILE A 27 -4.49 5.10 0.71
N GLY A 28 -3.64 4.59 1.61
CA GLY A 28 -3.48 5.09 2.99
C GLY A 28 -2.19 5.84 3.31
N ILE A 29 -1.31 6.15 2.36
CA ILE A 29 -0.02 6.80 2.72
C ILE A 29 -0.06 8.33 2.60
N CYS A 30 -1.05 8.88 1.89
CA CYS A 30 -1.25 10.32 1.79
C CYS A 30 -2.66 10.69 2.22
N ARG A 31 -2.88 10.86 3.52
CA ARG A 31 -4.18 11.23 4.11
C ARG A 31 -4.81 12.45 3.44
N ASP A 32 -3.99 13.35 2.92
CA ASP A 32 -4.42 14.62 2.32
C ASP A 32 -4.89 14.47 0.86
N ARG A 33 -4.47 13.43 0.15
CA ARG A 33 -4.85 13.20 -1.25
C ARG A 33 -6.27 12.67 -1.43
N PHE A 34 -6.74 11.89 -0.45
CA PHE A 34 -8.02 11.18 -0.56
C PHE A 34 -9.11 11.85 0.27
N THR A 35 -10.32 11.87 -0.27
CA THR A 35 -11.52 12.35 0.39
C THR A 35 -12.14 11.25 1.25
N ALA A 36 -13.11 11.62 2.11
CA ALA A 36 -13.88 10.63 2.87
C ALA A 36 -14.60 9.64 1.94
N LYS A 37 -15.05 10.10 0.77
CA LYS A 37 -15.73 9.26 -0.21
C LYS A 37 -14.79 8.20 -0.78
N ASP A 38 -13.56 8.58 -1.13
CA ASP A 38 -12.59 7.64 -1.73
C ASP A 38 -12.27 6.47 -0.76
N TYR A 39 -12.16 6.76 0.54
CA TYR A 39 -11.98 5.72 1.56
C TYR A 39 -13.21 4.82 1.70
N ALA A 40 -14.42 5.39 1.71
CA ALA A 40 -15.65 4.60 1.76
C ALA A 40 -15.80 3.70 0.53
N ASP A 41 -15.61 4.25 -0.68
CA ASP A 41 -15.65 3.52 -1.95
C ASP A 41 -14.61 2.37 -1.96
N TYR A 42 -13.43 2.58 -1.38
CA TYR A 42 -12.42 1.53 -1.20
C TYR A 42 -12.91 0.40 -0.28
N LEU A 43 -13.43 0.75 0.91
CA LEU A 43 -13.94 -0.24 1.86
C LEU A 43 -15.08 -1.07 1.25
N ASP A 44 -16.01 -0.41 0.57
CA ASP A 44 -17.13 -1.05 -0.13
C ASP A 44 -16.65 -2.00 -1.23
N LYS A 45 -15.70 -1.56 -2.08
CA LYS A 45 -15.09 -2.39 -3.13
C LYS A 45 -14.44 -3.66 -2.58
N HIS A 46 -13.87 -3.58 -1.37
CA HIS A 46 -13.22 -4.71 -0.71
C HIS A 46 -14.15 -5.49 0.23
N GLY A 47 -15.45 -5.20 0.25
CA GLY A 47 -16.44 -5.87 1.11
C GLY A 47 -16.18 -5.68 2.61
N PHE A 48 -15.48 -4.61 2.97
CA PHE A 48 -15.07 -4.33 4.33
C PHE A 48 -16.14 -3.54 5.08
N TYR A 49 -16.66 -4.13 6.16
CA TYR A 49 -17.76 -3.51 6.90
C TYR A 49 -17.33 -2.21 7.59
N HIS A 50 -18.13 -1.15 7.44
CA HIS A 50 -18.01 0.09 8.20
C HIS A 50 -19.37 0.75 8.42
N LYS A 51 -19.50 1.52 9.51
CA LYS A 51 -20.68 2.37 9.75
C LYS A 51 -20.74 3.51 8.72
N LYS A 52 -21.94 3.96 8.35
CA LYS A 52 -22.14 5.14 7.50
C LYS A 52 -21.91 6.42 8.32
N GLY A 53 -21.49 7.51 7.63
CA GLY A 53 -21.31 8.81 8.26
C GLY A 53 -20.07 8.95 9.15
N LEU A 54 -19.09 8.05 9.01
CA LEU A 54 -17.83 8.15 9.75
C LEU A 54 -17.00 9.35 9.26
N GLN A 55 -16.25 9.94 10.18
CA GLN A 55 -15.30 11.01 9.86
C GLN A 55 -14.15 10.48 8.99
N LYS A 56 -13.58 11.36 8.14
CA LYS A 56 -12.43 11.04 7.26
C LYS A 56 -11.30 10.32 7.99
N LYS A 57 -10.97 10.74 9.23
CA LYS A 57 -9.92 10.11 10.04
C LYS A 57 -10.23 8.63 10.34
N ARG A 58 -11.47 8.32 10.72
CA ARG A 58 -11.86 6.96 11.05
C ARG A 58 -11.96 6.07 9.81
N LEU A 59 -12.44 6.61 8.69
CA LEU A 59 -12.45 5.89 7.40
C LEU A 59 -11.03 5.55 6.95
N PHE A 60 -10.08 6.47 7.14
CA PHE A 60 -8.67 6.21 6.92
C PHE A 60 -8.13 5.06 7.79
N GLU A 61 -8.40 5.09 9.10
CA GLU A 61 -7.99 4.00 10.02
C GLU A 61 -8.55 2.64 9.59
N LEU A 62 -9.84 2.58 9.24
CA LEU A 62 -10.47 1.35 8.75
C LEU A 62 -9.89 0.88 7.41
N THR A 63 -9.50 1.82 6.54
CA THR A 63 -8.85 1.50 5.27
C THR A 63 -7.47 0.90 5.49
N THR A 64 -6.69 1.45 6.41
CA THR A 64 -5.41 0.87 6.83
C THR A 64 -5.58 -0.52 7.42
N ARG A 65 -6.62 -0.76 8.22
CA ARG A 65 -6.95 -2.09 8.74
C ARG A 65 -7.33 -3.07 7.62
N CYS A 66 -8.18 -2.65 6.68
CA CYS A 66 -8.56 -3.44 5.52
C CYS A 66 -7.33 -3.86 4.69
N GLN A 67 -6.40 -2.94 4.43
CA GLN A 67 -5.16 -3.21 3.69
C GLN A 67 -4.24 -4.21 4.39
N ARG A 68 -4.28 -4.23 5.73
CA ARG A 68 -3.51 -5.19 6.55
C ARG A 68 -4.21 -6.53 6.73
N GLY A 69 -5.38 -6.72 6.12
CA GLY A 69 -6.19 -7.93 6.30
C GLY A 69 -6.73 -8.09 7.72
N LEU A 70 -6.79 -7.01 8.51
CA LEU A 70 -7.33 -7.05 9.86
C LEU A 70 -8.85 -6.91 9.84
N PRO A 71 -9.58 -7.62 10.71
CA PRO A 71 -11.04 -7.60 10.69
C PRO A 71 -11.61 -6.24 11.13
N SER A 72 -12.79 -5.92 10.62
CA SER A 72 -13.63 -4.83 11.12
C SER A 72 -14.42 -5.31 12.34
N TYR A 73 -14.01 -4.89 13.55
CA TYR A 73 -14.73 -5.26 14.78
C TYR A 73 -16.14 -4.66 14.84
N GLN A 74 -16.41 -3.62 14.04
CA GLN A 74 -17.75 -3.02 13.94
C GLN A 74 -18.81 -4.00 13.41
N LYS A 75 -18.40 -5.07 12.72
CA LYS A 75 -19.29 -6.09 12.15
C LYS A 75 -19.86 -7.05 13.20
N PHE A 76 -19.13 -7.27 14.29
CA PHE A 76 -19.40 -8.35 15.23
C PHE A 76 -20.33 -7.91 16.36
N SER A 77 -21.02 -8.87 16.99
CA SER A 77 -21.85 -8.61 18.17
C SER A 77 -20.98 -8.31 19.40
N SER A 78 -21.56 -7.75 20.47
CA SER A 78 -20.79 -7.51 21.70
C SER A 78 -20.27 -8.82 22.32
N ASP A 79 -21.01 -9.91 22.18
CA ASP A 79 -20.64 -11.22 22.71
C ASP A 79 -19.45 -11.80 21.93
N ASP A 80 -19.46 -11.68 20.59
CA ASP A 80 -18.32 -12.08 19.75
C ASP A 80 -17.06 -11.27 20.08
N LEU A 81 -17.20 -9.96 20.33
CA LEU A 81 -16.07 -9.10 20.71
C LEU A 81 -15.49 -9.52 22.06
N GLN A 82 -16.34 -9.94 23.01
CA GLN A 82 -15.89 -10.47 24.28
C GLN A 82 -15.13 -11.78 24.09
N VAL A 83 -15.63 -12.71 23.27
CA VAL A 83 -14.92 -13.95 22.92
C VAL A 83 -13.55 -13.67 22.28
N PHE A 84 -13.45 -12.67 21.39
CA PHE A 84 -12.18 -12.25 20.83
C PHE A 84 -11.23 -11.64 21.87
N ALA A 85 -11.74 -10.85 22.81
CA ALA A 85 -10.93 -10.28 23.87
C ALA A 85 -10.41 -11.37 24.82
N ASP A 86 -11.29 -12.27 25.26
CA ASP A 86 -10.98 -13.36 26.19
C ASP A 86 -9.96 -14.33 25.60
N SER A 87 -10.14 -14.73 24.33
CA SER A 87 -9.18 -15.59 23.62
C SER A 87 -7.79 -14.99 23.46
N ARG A 88 -7.65 -13.66 23.59
CA ARG A 88 -6.37 -12.93 23.54
C ARG A 88 -5.83 -12.59 24.92
N GLY A 89 -6.50 -13.01 25.99
CA GLY A 89 -6.16 -12.64 27.37
C GLY A 89 -6.33 -11.14 27.65
N LEU A 90 -7.16 -10.45 26.87
CA LEU A 90 -7.41 -9.03 27.04
C LEU A 90 -8.54 -8.84 28.06
N THR A 91 -8.19 -8.67 29.33
CA THR A 91 -9.15 -8.40 30.40
C THR A 91 -9.66 -6.97 30.31
N ALA A 92 -10.86 -6.79 29.78
CA ALA A 92 -11.50 -5.48 29.68
C ALA A 92 -12.16 -5.10 31.02
N LEU A 93 -11.63 -4.10 31.73
CA LEU A 93 -12.34 -3.43 32.84
C LEU A 93 -13.35 -2.43 32.28
N THR A 94 -14.37 -2.90 31.56
CA THR A 94 -15.36 -1.99 30.98
C THR A 94 -16.51 -1.73 31.95
N THR A 95 -16.45 -0.63 32.68
CA THR A 95 -17.57 -0.10 33.47
C THR A 95 -18.45 0.83 32.61
N GLY A 96 -19.76 0.84 32.86
CA GLY A 96 -20.71 1.74 32.19
C GLY A 96 -21.74 1.09 31.27
N THR A 97 -22.40 1.91 30.43
CA THR A 97 -23.52 1.49 29.57
C THR A 97 -23.08 0.45 28.53
N ALA A 98 -24.01 -0.39 28.06
CA ALA A 98 -23.73 -1.45 27.08
C ALA A 98 -23.03 -0.92 25.80
N SER A 99 -23.45 0.26 25.31
CA SER A 99 -22.82 0.92 24.16
C SER A 99 -21.35 1.31 24.42
N LYS A 100 -21.04 1.86 25.61
CA LYS A 100 -19.67 2.19 25.99
C LYS A 100 -18.80 0.95 26.15
N ARG A 101 -19.34 -0.12 26.75
CA ARG A 101 -18.64 -1.39 26.89
C ARG A 101 -18.26 -1.97 25.52
N ARG A 102 -19.21 -2.00 24.59
CA ARG A 102 -18.96 -2.43 23.21
C ARG A 102 -17.87 -1.58 22.53
N ALA A 103 -17.99 -0.25 22.58
CA ALA A 103 -16.98 0.63 21.99
C ALA A 103 -15.59 0.43 22.61
N GLY A 104 -15.54 0.19 23.93
CA GLY A 104 -14.31 -0.16 24.63
C GLY A 104 -13.68 -1.47 24.14
N LEU A 105 -14.49 -2.51 23.93
CA LEU A 105 -14.02 -3.77 23.34
C LEU A 105 -13.51 -3.59 21.91
N GLU A 106 -14.22 -2.83 21.07
CA GLU A 106 -13.77 -2.50 19.71
C GLU A 106 -12.39 -1.83 19.77
N THR A 107 -12.23 -0.78 20.58
CA THR A 107 -10.95 -0.07 20.72
C THR A 107 -9.84 -0.97 21.26
N LEU A 108 -10.10 -1.75 22.32
CA LEU A 108 -9.12 -2.63 22.94
C LEU A 108 -8.57 -3.67 21.95
N LEU A 109 -9.46 -4.27 21.15
CA LEU A 109 -9.07 -5.24 20.13
C LEU A 109 -8.29 -4.58 18.99
N GLU A 110 -8.69 -3.39 18.55
CA GLU A 110 -7.96 -2.63 17.53
C GLU A 110 -6.56 -2.26 18.03
N GLU A 111 -6.44 -1.70 19.24
CA GLU A 111 -5.16 -1.34 19.86
C GLU A 111 -4.25 -2.55 20.04
N SER A 112 -4.80 -3.70 20.46
CA SER A 112 -4.04 -4.94 20.53
C SER A 112 -3.48 -5.37 19.18
N ASP A 113 -4.24 -5.22 18.08
CA ASP A 113 -3.75 -5.51 16.73
C ASP A 113 -2.65 -4.52 16.29
N GLU A 114 -2.74 -3.26 16.70
CA GLU A 114 -1.75 -2.22 16.40
C GLU A 114 -0.44 -2.41 17.17
N GLN A 115 -0.52 -2.89 18.41
CA GLN A 115 0.62 -3.09 19.30
C GLN A 115 1.34 -4.43 19.08
N ARG A 116 0.83 -5.30 18.19
CA ARG A 116 1.54 -6.53 17.82
C ARG A 116 2.89 -6.17 17.21
N THR A 117 3.93 -6.27 18.01
CA THR A 117 5.30 -6.19 17.55
C THR A 117 5.68 -7.54 16.97
N PHE A 118 6.26 -7.52 15.77
CA PHE A 118 6.93 -8.68 15.21
C PHE A 118 8.37 -8.61 15.71
N PRO A 119 8.74 -9.34 16.78
CA PRO A 119 9.88 -8.97 17.61
C PRO A 119 11.17 -8.82 16.79
N ARG A 120 11.43 -9.68 15.78
CA ARG A 120 12.44 -9.41 14.73
C ARG A 120 12.12 -10.16 13.44
N PHE A 121 11.85 -9.42 12.36
CA PHE A 121 11.69 -10.02 11.02
C PHE A 121 12.89 -10.89 10.62
N THR A 122 14.09 -10.52 11.06
CA THR A 122 15.34 -11.25 10.81
C THR A 122 15.48 -12.56 11.59
N GLU A 123 14.70 -12.77 12.66
CA GLU A 123 14.68 -14.03 13.41
C GLU A 123 13.79 -15.10 12.77
N LEU A 124 12.95 -14.73 11.79
CA LEU A 124 12.24 -15.72 10.97
C LEU A 124 13.23 -16.59 10.20
N PRO A 125 12.94 -17.87 9.92
CA PRO A 125 13.75 -18.66 9.01
C PRO A 125 13.91 -17.98 7.63
N PRO A 126 15.08 -18.10 6.97
CA PRO A 126 15.33 -17.50 5.66
C PRO A 126 14.26 -17.83 4.61
N GLU A 127 13.72 -19.05 4.65
CA GLU A 127 12.69 -19.53 3.73
C GLU A 127 11.40 -18.73 3.88
N ILE A 128 11.02 -18.40 5.12
CA ILE A 128 9.83 -17.59 5.41
C ILE A 128 10.06 -16.13 5.01
N ARG A 129 11.25 -15.58 5.31
CA ARG A 129 11.61 -14.22 4.87
C ARG A 129 11.54 -14.10 3.34
N MET A 130 12.02 -15.12 2.63
CA MET A 130 11.98 -15.18 1.18
C MET A 130 10.55 -15.18 0.63
N GLN A 131 9.64 -15.96 1.21
CA GLN A 131 8.23 -15.95 0.84
C GLN A 131 7.62 -14.55 1.05
N VAL A 132 7.93 -13.88 2.16
CA VAL A 132 7.46 -12.51 2.40
C VAL A 132 7.97 -11.56 1.32
N TYR A 133 9.25 -11.65 0.94
CA TYR A 133 9.80 -10.83 -0.15
C TYR A 133 9.10 -11.09 -1.48
N GLN A 134 8.90 -12.36 -1.85
CA GLN A 134 8.21 -12.74 -3.08
C GLN A 134 6.78 -12.18 -3.13
N HIS A 135 6.02 -12.37 -2.06
CA HIS A 135 4.66 -11.83 -1.96
C HIS A 135 4.63 -10.31 -2.03
N TYR A 136 5.56 -9.64 -1.33
CA TYR A 136 5.67 -8.19 -1.39
C TYR A 136 5.95 -7.69 -2.81
N PHE A 137 6.96 -8.24 -3.48
CA PHE A 137 7.31 -7.82 -4.84
C PHE A 137 6.23 -8.13 -5.86
N ALA A 138 5.57 -9.28 -5.75
CA ALA A 138 4.44 -9.62 -6.60
C ALA A 138 3.24 -8.67 -6.44
N SER A 139 3.11 -8.02 -5.28
CA SER A 139 2.07 -7.02 -5.02
C SER A 139 2.40 -5.60 -5.49
N LEU A 140 3.65 -5.35 -5.93
CA LEU A 140 4.07 -4.02 -6.36
C LEU A 140 3.55 -3.73 -7.77
N ASP A 141 2.63 -2.77 -7.86
CA ASP A 141 2.28 -2.12 -9.12
C ASP A 141 3.35 -1.07 -9.45
N LEU A 142 4.41 -1.48 -10.15
CA LEU A 142 5.48 -0.58 -10.53
C LEU A 142 5.01 0.48 -11.54
N PRO A 143 5.18 1.78 -11.25
CA PRO A 143 4.96 2.83 -12.22
C PRO A 143 6.03 2.78 -13.31
N TYR A 144 5.73 3.44 -14.42
CA TYR A 144 6.72 3.75 -15.44
C TYR A 144 7.75 4.75 -14.86
N VAL A 145 8.99 4.31 -14.66
CA VAL A 145 10.07 5.18 -14.16
C VAL A 145 11.10 5.42 -15.27
N LEU A 146 11.24 6.69 -15.69
CA LEU A 146 12.36 7.14 -16.52
C LEU A 146 13.65 6.99 -15.69
N GLY A 147 14.52 6.05 -16.07
CA GLY A 147 15.74 5.71 -15.32
C GLY A 147 15.74 4.31 -14.70
N GLY A 148 14.62 3.58 -14.79
CA GLY A 148 14.46 2.25 -14.20
C GLY A 148 14.05 2.32 -12.71
N PRO A 149 13.44 1.27 -12.17
CA PRO A 149 12.98 1.29 -10.79
C PRO A 149 14.15 1.17 -9.82
N GLN A 150 14.21 2.12 -8.91
CA GLN A 150 15.09 2.02 -7.75
C GLN A 150 14.56 0.95 -6.80
N PRO A 151 15.41 0.15 -6.14
CA PRO A 151 14.95 -0.80 -5.14
C PRO A 151 14.17 -0.04 -4.05
N PRO A 152 13.02 -0.57 -3.58
CA PRO A 152 12.20 0.14 -2.61
C PRO A 152 13.01 0.42 -1.33
N PRO A 153 12.84 1.57 -0.65
CA PRO A 153 13.59 1.92 0.57
C PRO A 153 13.54 0.84 1.65
N ARG A 154 12.49 0.02 1.67
CA ARG A 154 12.33 -1.15 2.55
C ARG A 154 13.41 -2.23 2.36
N LEU A 155 14.07 -2.29 1.21
CA LEU A 155 15.21 -3.19 0.97
C LEU A 155 16.53 -2.62 1.48
N LEU A 156 16.57 -1.32 1.81
CA LEU A 156 17.76 -0.63 2.28
C LEU A 156 17.80 -0.52 3.82
N VAL A 157 16.82 -1.09 4.52
CA VAL A 157 16.73 -1.03 6.00
C VAL A 157 17.84 -1.80 6.70
N SER A 158 18.45 -2.78 6.04
CA SER A 158 19.57 -3.58 6.55
C SER A 158 20.32 -4.25 5.40
N HIS A 159 21.64 -4.41 5.56
CA HIS A 159 22.48 -5.15 4.62
C HIS A 159 21.99 -6.59 4.40
N GLN A 160 21.49 -7.25 5.44
CA GLN A 160 20.96 -8.61 5.35
C GLN A 160 19.72 -8.67 4.45
N VAL A 161 18.76 -7.77 4.70
CA VAL A 161 17.51 -7.68 3.91
C VAL A 161 17.83 -7.41 2.44
N TYR A 162 18.77 -6.49 2.17
CA TYR A 162 19.20 -6.19 0.82
C TYR A 162 19.80 -7.41 0.11
N ALA A 163 20.72 -8.12 0.77
CA ALA A 163 21.39 -9.27 0.20
C ALA A 163 20.41 -10.41 -0.14
N GLU A 164 19.46 -10.68 0.75
CA GLU A 164 18.47 -11.75 0.56
C GLU A 164 17.43 -11.40 -0.50
N ALA A 165 16.89 -10.18 -0.48
CA ALA A 165 15.73 -9.81 -1.27
C ALA A 165 16.09 -9.32 -2.69
N ARG A 166 17.33 -8.90 -2.94
CA ARG A 166 17.74 -8.29 -4.22
C ARG A 166 17.49 -9.19 -5.42
N SER A 167 17.90 -10.46 -5.36
CA SER A 167 17.70 -11.41 -6.47
C SER A 167 16.22 -11.60 -6.77
N THR A 168 15.43 -11.76 -5.70
CA THR A 168 13.99 -11.96 -5.75
C THR A 168 13.26 -10.75 -6.34
N PHE A 169 13.71 -9.54 -6.01
CA PHE A 169 13.20 -8.29 -6.57
C PHE A 169 13.33 -8.28 -8.10
N PHE A 170 14.54 -8.46 -8.64
CA PHE A 170 14.74 -8.44 -10.09
C PHE A 170 14.05 -9.61 -10.81
N THR A 171 13.79 -10.72 -10.13
CA THR A 171 13.08 -11.88 -10.69
C THR A 171 11.58 -11.62 -10.84
N HIS A 172 10.94 -11.01 -9.84
CA HIS A 172 9.48 -10.86 -9.78
C HIS A 172 8.98 -9.54 -10.37
N THR A 173 9.90 -8.61 -10.63
CA THR A 173 9.55 -7.27 -11.05
C THR A 173 9.78 -7.12 -12.55
N ARG A 174 8.75 -6.69 -13.28
CA ARG A 174 8.82 -6.48 -14.74
C ARG A 174 8.95 -5.00 -15.06
N PHE A 175 9.84 -4.68 -15.99
CA PHE A 175 10.13 -3.31 -16.37
C PHE A 175 9.69 -3.07 -17.82
N PRO A 176 8.82 -2.08 -18.08
CA PRO A 176 8.51 -1.69 -19.45
C PRO A 176 9.73 -1.00 -20.06
N ILE A 177 10.30 -1.60 -21.12
CA ILE A 177 11.28 -0.93 -21.97
C ILE A 177 10.50 -0.15 -23.03
N VAL A 178 10.52 1.18 -22.96
CA VAL A 178 9.94 2.03 -24.00
C VAL A 178 11.07 2.55 -24.87
N MET A 179 11.11 2.10 -26.12
CA MET A 179 12.00 2.68 -27.12
C MET A 179 11.27 3.87 -27.76
N SER A 180 11.67 5.08 -27.41
CA SER A 180 11.28 6.26 -28.17
C SER A 180 12.07 6.25 -29.48
N THR A 181 11.41 5.94 -30.59
CA THR A 181 11.96 6.21 -31.91
C THR A 181 12.08 7.73 -32.02
N ALA A 182 13.30 8.24 -31.88
CA ALA A 182 13.60 9.63 -32.18
C ALA A 182 13.26 9.85 -33.66
N ALA A 183 12.08 10.43 -33.92
CA ALA A 183 11.78 11.01 -35.21
C ALA A 183 12.75 12.19 -35.41
N GLY A 184 13.89 11.89 -36.05
CA GLY A 184 14.77 12.81 -36.75
C GLY A 184 15.09 14.12 -36.06
N ARG A 185 16.15 14.13 -35.26
CA ARG A 185 17.16 15.22 -35.23
C ARG A 185 18.43 14.66 -34.58
N GLY A 186 19.26 14.05 -35.40
CA GLY A 186 20.63 13.70 -34.98
C GLY A 186 21.44 14.97 -34.68
N PRO A 187 22.42 14.91 -33.76
CA PRO A 187 23.22 16.07 -33.37
C PRO A 187 24.36 16.39 -34.37
N PHE A 188 24.42 15.73 -35.53
CA PHE A 188 25.44 15.99 -36.54
C PHE A 188 24.81 16.62 -37.78
N GLY A 189 24.77 17.95 -37.79
CA GLY A 189 24.53 18.72 -39.00
C GLY A 189 25.74 18.64 -39.91
N PHE A 190 25.74 17.71 -40.86
CA PHE A 190 26.54 17.85 -42.07
C PHE A 190 25.68 18.54 -43.12
N GLY A 191 26.07 19.76 -43.47
CA GLY A 191 25.42 20.57 -44.49
C GLY A 191 25.42 19.85 -45.83
N SER A 192 24.22 19.54 -46.33
CA SER A 192 24.05 19.13 -47.72
C SER A 192 24.01 20.39 -48.58
N SER A 193 25.11 20.69 -49.27
CA SER A 193 25.15 21.71 -50.31
C SER A 193 24.36 21.19 -51.52
N ALA A 194 23.34 21.92 -51.94
CA ALA A 194 22.56 21.60 -53.13
C ALA A 194 23.37 21.95 -54.38
N ILE A 195 23.67 20.94 -55.20
CA ILE A 195 24.13 21.13 -56.57
C ILE A 195 22.87 21.43 -57.40
N ARG A 196 22.78 22.67 -57.91
CA ARG A 196 21.86 23.02 -58.99
C ARG A 196 22.50 22.62 -60.32
N HIS A 197 21.76 21.88 -61.13
CA HIS A 197 22.00 21.80 -62.57
C HIS A 197 21.42 23.04 -63.26
#